data_AF-A0A3Q8UC97-F1
#
_entry.id   AF-A0A3Q8UC97-F1
#
_cell.length_a   1.000
_cell.length_b   1.000
_cell.length_c   1.000
_cell.angle_alpha   90.00
_cell.angle_beta   90.00
_cell.angle_gamma   90.00
#
_symmetry.space_group_name_H-M   'P 1'
#
loop_
_entity.id
_entity.type
_entity.pdbx_description
1 polymer ?
#
loop_
_entity_poly.entity_id
_entity_poly.type
_entity_poly.pdbx_seq_one_letter_code
_entity_poly.pdbx_strand_id
1 'polypeptide(L)'
;MHFKTDQGNKSLNGEEAKKLASEDPDYATRDLYNAIASGNFPSWTFYVQIMPERDALNYRFNPYDVTKVWPHKDYPLIPVGKLVLNKNPENYFAEVEQAAFSPSHLVPGIEASEDKMLQGRLFSYSDTHRHRLGGNYDQIPINRSRNANRMDYSNRDGFMSVMGNYGGYPNYEPNSVAGTAKEDQSYAQSKKFINGVTGRYQPNHPNDDYFQAGELYRKVQIK
;
A
#
# COMPACT_ATOMS: atom_id res chain seq x y z
N MET A 1 -2.11 9.95 0.35
CA MET A 1 -2.32 9.52 -1.06
C MET A 1 -3.81 9.41 -1.31
N HIS A 2 -4.31 9.93 -2.43
CA HIS A 2 -5.74 9.92 -2.76
C HIS A 2 -5.95 9.49 -4.21
N PHE A 3 -6.80 8.51 -4.43
CA PHE A 3 -7.30 8.13 -5.75
C PHE A 3 -8.76 8.55 -5.84
N LYS A 4 -9.07 9.55 -6.67
CA LYS A 4 -10.44 10.05 -6.86
C LYS A 4 -11.01 9.42 -8.13
N THR A 5 -12.17 8.76 -8.03
CA THR A 5 -12.84 8.10 -9.16
C THR A 5 -13.22 9.12 -10.22
N ASP A 6 -12.89 8.83 -11.48
CA ASP A 6 -13.27 9.68 -12.62
C ASP A 6 -14.71 9.40 -13.10
N GLN A 7 -15.34 8.32 -12.59
CA GLN A 7 -16.72 7.90 -12.90
C GLN A 7 -17.78 8.61 -12.03
N GLY A 8 -17.34 9.37 -11.03
CA GLY A 8 -18.19 9.92 -9.97
C GLY A 8 -18.42 8.93 -8.81
N ASN A 9 -18.82 9.48 -7.66
CA ASN A 9 -19.17 8.68 -6.49
C ASN A 9 -20.64 8.25 -6.59
N LYS A 10 -20.89 6.95 -6.56
CA LYS A 10 -22.23 6.36 -6.46
C LYS A 10 -22.24 5.34 -5.33
N SER A 11 -23.38 5.20 -4.67
CA SER A 11 -23.54 4.29 -3.54
C SER A 11 -24.89 3.59 -3.66
N LEU A 12 -24.94 2.35 -3.19
CA LEU A 12 -26.19 1.60 -3.04
C LEU A 12 -26.87 2.04 -1.76
N ASN A 13 -28.19 2.19 -1.80
CA ASN A 13 -28.97 2.29 -0.57
C ASN A 13 -29.11 0.92 0.12
N GLY A 14 -29.64 0.90 1.34
CA GLY A 14 -29.74 -0.33 2.14
C GLY A 14 -30.60 -1.42 1.50
N GLU A 15 -31.66 -1.06 0.78
CA GLU A 15 -32.56 -2.02 0.12
C GLU A 15 -31.90 -2.62 -1.13
N GLU A 16 -31.26 -1.78 -1.95
CA GLU A 16 -30.51 -2.20 -3.14
C GLU A 16 -29.37 -3.14 -2.77
N ALA A 17 -28.59 -2.77 -1.73
CA ALA A 17 -27.48 -3.59 -1.25
C ALA A 17 -27.96 -4.96 -0.74
N LYS A 18 -29.08 -5.00 0.01
CA LYS A 18 -29.65 -6.25 0.51
C LYS A 18 -30.14 -7.15 -0.63
N LYS A 19 -30.77 -6.55 -1.65
CA LYS A 19 -31.24 -7.27 -2.83
C LYS A 19 -30.06 -7.89 -3.60
N LEU A 20 -29.05 -7.09 -3.92
CA LEU A 20 -27.86 -7.56 -4.65
C LEU A 20 -27.11 -8.63 -3.86
N ALA A 21 -26.97 -8.50 -2.53
CA ALA A 21 -26.31 -9.51 -1.73
C ALA A 21 -26.94 -10.92 -1.84
N SER A 22 -28.22 -11.03 -2.19
CA SER A 22 -28.92 -12.31 -2.37
C SER A 22 -29.03 -12.73 -3.83
N GLU A 23 -29.35 -11.80 -4.74
CA GLU A 23 -29.55 -12.12 -6.15
C GLU A 23 -28.24 -12.29 -6.90
N ASP A 24 -27.19 -11.63 -6.42
CA ASP A 24 -25.92 -11.49 -7.10
C ASP A 24 -24.76 -11.13 -6.14
N PRO A 25 -24.27 -12.10 -5.36
CA PRO A 25 -23.21 -11.86 -4.39
C PRO A 25 -21.90 -11.38 -5.03
N ASP A 26 -21.70 -11.63 -6.32
CA ASP A 26 -20.51 -11.26 -7.10
C ASP A 26 -20.68 -9.95 -7.90
N TYR A 27 -21.70 -9.13 -7.57
CA TYR A 27 -22.05 -7.90 -8.30
C TYR A 27 -20.85 -7.04 -8.67
N ALA A 28 -19.99 -6.71 -7.70
CA ALA A 28 -18.83 -5.84 -7.93
C ALA A 28 -17.77 -6.49 -8.83
N THR A 29 -17.55 -7.80 -8.69
CA THR A 29 -16.62 -8.57 -9.53
C THR A 29 -17.12 -8.59 -10.97
N ARG A 30 -18.42 -8.87 -11.17
CA ARG A 30 -19.03 -8.88 -12.51
C ARG A 30 -19.04 -7.50 -13.14
N ASP A 31 -19.39 -6.46 -12.38
CA ASP A 31 -19.40 -5.07 -12.86
C ASP A 31 -18.03 -4.65 -13.37
N LEU A 32 -16.98 -4.83 -12.56
CA LEU A 32 -15.60 -4.49 -12.96
C LEU A 32 -15.15 -5.29 -14.19
N TYR A 33 -15.42 -6.60 -14.20
CA TYR A 33 -15.05 -7.45 -15.33
C TYR A 33 -15.71 -6.99 -16.63
N ASN A 34 -17.03 -6.77 -16.60
CA ASN A 34 -17.81 -6.34 -17.76
C ASN A 34 -17.42 -4.93 -18.24
N ALA A 35 -17.13 -4.01 -17.31
CA ALA A 35 -16.67 -2.67 -17.65
C ALA A 35 -15.36 -2.74 -18.45
N ILE A 36 -14.39 -3.52 -17.98
CA ILE A 36 -13.13 -3.71 -18.70
C ILE A 36 -13.34 -4.46 -20.03
N ALA A 37 -14.13 -5.53 -20.04
CA ALA A 37 -14.38 -6.32 -21.24
C ALA A 37 -15.09 -5.53 -22.37
N SER A 38 -15.92 -4.55 -22.00
CA SER A 38 -16.61 -3.66 -22.94
C SER A 38 -15.80 -2.41 -23.34
N GLY A 39 -14.55 -2.30 -22.89
CA GLY A 39 -13.70 -1.14 -23.16
C GLY A 39 -14.02 0.11 -22.33
N ASN A 40 -14.95 0.02 -21.38
CA ASN A 40 -15.27 1.08 -20.42
C ASN A 40 -14.29 1.04 -19.24
N PHE A 41 -13.03 1.36 -19.50
CA PHE A 41 -11.95 1.24 -18.53
C PHE A 41 -12.10 2.21 -17.35
N PRO A 42 -12.31 1.71 -16.11
CA PRO A 42 -12.42 2.58 -14.96
C PRO A 42 -11.06 3.21 -14.65
N SER A 43 -11.10 4.45 -14.17
CA SER A 43 -9.92 5.22 -13.87
C SER A 43 -10.06 6.14 -12.66
N TRP A 44 -8.91 6.50 -12.09
CA TRP A 44 -8.80 7.38 -10.93
C TRP A 44 -7.70 8.40 -11.14
N THR A 45 -8.00 9.66 -10.86
CA THR A 45 -6.97 10.70 -10.77
C THR A 45 -6.24 10.58 -9.41
N PHE A 46 -4.91 10.47 -9.46
CA PHE A 46 -4.04 10.30 -8.30
C PHE A 46 -3.52 11.65 -7.78
N TYR A 47 -3.66 11.86 -6.48
CA TYR A 47 -3.23 13.07 -5.77
C TYR A 47 -2.43 12.73 -4.51
N VAL A 48 -1.62 13.70 -4.08
CA VAL A 48 -0.94 13.71 -2.79
C VAL A 48 -1.25 14.98 -2.01
N GLN A 49 -1.20 14.89 -0.68
CA GLN A 49 -1.06 16.05 0.20
C GLN A 49 0.39 16.05 0.68
N ILE A 50 1.03 17.22 0.76
CA ILE A 50 2.42 17.36 1.18
C ILE A 50 2.44 18.24 2.42
N MET A 51 2.86 17.66 3.55
CA MET A 51 3.10 18.38 4.81
C MET A 51 4.62 18.45 5.03
N PRO A 52 5.21 19.65 5.11
CA PRO A 52 6.60 19.82 5.54
C PRO A 52 6.82 19.21 6.93
N GLU A 53 7.94 18.51 7.14
CA GLU A 53 8.24 17.83 8.41
C GLU A 53 8.19 18.78 9.62
N ARG A 54 8.67 20.02 9.45
CA ARG A 54 8.61 21.06 10.50
C ARG A 54 7.20 21.41 10.95
N ASP A 55 6.20 21.24 10.09
CA ASP A 55 4.80 21.55 10.40
C ASP A 55 4.16 20.41 11.20
N ALA A 56 4.64 19.17 11.01
CA ALA A 56 4.12 17.97 11.67
C ALA A 56 4.23 18.06 13.20
N LEU A 57 5.30 18.67 13.72
CA LEU A 57 5.58 18.82 15.15
C LEU A 57 4.53 19.65 15.89
N ASN A 58 3.99 20.66 15.22
CA ASN A 58 3.06 21.64 15.82
C ASN A 58 1.65 21.54 15.23
N TYR A 59 1.38 20.51 14.43
CA TYR A 59 0.07 20.35 13.83
C TYR A 59 -0.99 20.06 14.89
N ARG A 60 -2.19 20.63 14.71
CA ARG A 60 -3.29 20.56 15.69
C ARG A 60 -3.86 19.16 15.92
N PHE A 61 -3.47 18.19 15.09
CA PHE A 61 -3.72 16.77 15.28
C PHE A 61 -2.38 16.06 15.14
N ASN A 62 -2.24 14.87 15.74
CA ASN A 62 -1.12 14.00 15.39
C ASN A 62 -1.22 13.63 13.90
N PRO A 63 -0.27 14.07 13.05
CA PRO A 63 -0.33 13.80 11.61
C PRO A 63 -0.16 12.32 11.26
N TYR A 64 0.29 11.51 12.22
CA TYR A 64 0.48 10.07 12.12
C TYR A 64 -0.65 9.25 12.78
N ASP A 65 -1.73 9.89 13.23
CA ASP A 65 -2.93 9.21 13.71
C ASP A 65 -3.84 8.86 12.53
N VAL A 66 -3.96 7.57 12.23
CA VAL A 66 -4.80 7.04 11.14
C VAL A 66 -6.29 7.39 11.25
N THR A 67 -6.76 7.78 12.44
CA THR A 67 -8.14 8.22 12.66
C THR A 67 -8.39 9.67 12.28
N LYS A 68 -7.34 10.41 11.89
CA LYS A 68 -7.41 11.82 11.54
C LYS A 68 -7.14 12.02 10.04
N VAL A 69 -7.86 12.96 9.44
CA VAL A 69 -7.57 13.48 8.09
C VAL A 69 -6.83 14.81 8.18
N TRP A 70 -5.99 15.10 7.19
CA TRP A 70 -5.45 16.45 6.98
C TRP A 70 -6.45 17.25 6.16
N PRO A 71 -7.08 18.31 6.70
CA PRO A 71 -8.09 19.04 5.95
C PRO A 71 -7.50 19.67 4.69
N HIS A 72 -8.20 19.50 3.58
CA HIS A 72 -7.75 19.99 2.27
C HIS A 72 -7.55 21.51 2.22
N LYS A 73 -8.14 22.27 3.16
CA LYS A 73 -7.91 23.71 3.30
C LYS A 73 -6.47 24.03 3.73
N ASP A 74 -5.88 23.18 4.56
CA ASP A 74 -4.52 23.38 5.06
C ASP A 74 -3.50 22.81 4.08
N TYR A 75 -3.77 21.61 3.59
CA TYR A 75 -2.91 20.88 2.65
C TYR A 75 -3.74 20.48 1.43
N PRO A 76 -3.78 21.29 0.37
CA PRO A 76 -4.58 20.98 -0.82
C PRO A 76 -4.08 19.72 -1.54
N LEU A 77 -4.98 19.11 -2.31
CA LEU A 77 -4.63 17.97 -3.16
C LEU A 77 -3.76 18.45 -4.34
N ILE A 78 -2.61 17.81 -4.51
CA ILE A 78 -1.67 18.06 -5.61
C ILE A 78 -1.79 16.90 -6.61
N PRO A 79 -2.16 17.15 -7.88
CA PRO A 79 -2.30 16.08 -8.87
C PRO A 79 -0.92 15.51 -9.24
N VAL A 80 -0.87 14.18 -9.38
CA VAL A 80 0.37 13.45 -9.71
C VAL A 80 0.22 12.66 -11.00
N GLY A 81 -0.92 12.00 -11.21
CA GLY A 81 -1.11 11.15 -12.38
C GLY A 81 -2.47 10.48 -12.42
N LYS A 82 -2.57 9.38 -13.18
CA LYS A 82 -3.82 8.65 -13.39
C LYS A 82 -3.59 7.14 -13.30
N LEU A 83 -4.49 6.45 -12.61
CA LEU A 83 -4.57 4.99 -12.57
C LEU A 83 -5.71 4.55 -13.50
N VAL A 84 -5.45 3.61 -14.41
CA VAL A 84 -6.45 3.07 -15.34
C VAL A 84 -6.39 1.55 -15.27
N LEU A 85 -7.54 0.90 -15.08
CA LEU A 85 -7.66 -0.56 -15.16
C LEU A 85 -8.19 -0.93 -16.54
N ASN A 86 -7.37 -1.55 -17.38
CA ASN A 86 -7.68 -1.79 -18.79
C ASN A 86 -7.53 -3.25 -19.24
N LYS A 87 -7.27 -4.18 -18.31
CA LYS A 87 -7.11 -5.60 -18.60
C LYS A 87 -7.66 -6.43 -17.45
N ASN A 88 -8.51 -7.40 -17.78
CA ASN A 88 -8.99 -8.42 -16.84
C ASN A 88 -7.93 -9.51 -16.62
N PRO A 89 -7.92 -10.18 -15.45
CA PRO A 89 -7.08 -11.34 -15.24
C PRO A 89 -7.43 -12.46 -16.23
N GLU A 90 -6.42 -13.20 -16.69
CA GLU A 90 -6.63 -14.40 -17.53
C GLU A 90 -7.01 -15.59 -16.66
N ASN A 91 -6.44 -15.68 -15.46
CA ASN A 91 -6.80 -16.66 -14.44
C ASN A 91 -6.94 -16.00 -13.06
N TYR A 92 -8.15 -16.03 -12.50
CA TYR A 92 -8.45 -15.40 -11.21
C TYR A 92 -7.57 -15.93 -10.07
N PHE A 93 -7.38 -17.25 -9.98
CA PHE A 93 -6.60 -17.83 -8.90
C PHE A 93 -5.11 -17.45 -9.00
N ALA A 94 -4.55 -17.48 -10.21
CA ALA A 94 -3.15 -17.15 -10.45
C ALA A 94 -2.83 -15.66 -10.26
N GLU A 95 -3.75 -14.76 -10.64
CA GLU A 95 -3.48 -13.32 -10.74
C GLU A 95 -4.20 -12.47 -9.69
N VAL A 96 -5.25 -12.99 -9.05
CA VAL A 96 -6.00 -12.26 -8.02
C VAL A 96 -5.83 -12.94 -6.67
N GLU A 97 -6.18 -14.22 -6.56
CA GLU A 97 -6.13 -14.93 -5.27
C GLU A 97 -4.70 -15.03 -4.70
N GLN A 98 -3.72 -15.25 -5.59
CA GLN A 98 -2.31 -15.32 -5.21
C GLN A 98 -1.59 -13.96 -5.20
N ALA A 99 -2.29 -12.86 -5.50
CA ALA A 99 -1.69 -11.53 -5.39
C ALA A 99 -1.31 -11.22 -3.94
N ALA A 100 -0.16 -10.57 -3.77
CA ALA A 100 0.42 -10.24 -2.48
C ALA A 100 0.92 -8.78 -2.45
N PHE A 101 0.23 -7.92 -1.70
CA PHE A 101 0.57 -6.51 -1.55
C PHE A 101 1.11 -6.25 -0.15
N SER A 102 2.36 -5.79 -0.02
CA SER A 102 2.95 -5.46 1.28
C SER A 102 3.29 -3.98 1.37
N PRO A 103 2.88 -3.25 2.42
CA PRO A 103 3.31 -1.87 2.65
C PRO A 103 4.82 -1.70 2.85
N SER A 104 5.55 -2.79 3.12
CA SER A 104 7.02 -2.77 3.19
C SER A 104 7.71 -2.76 1.82
N HIS A 105 6.98 -3.01 0.73
CA HIS A 105 7.53 -2.96 -0.64
C HIS A 105 7.56 -1.52 -1.15
N LEU A 106 8.44 -0.72 -0.56
CA LEU A 106 8.66 0.67 -0.93
C LEU A 106 9.79 0.79 -1.96
N VAL A 107 9.74 1.85 -2.77
CA VAL A 107 10.78 2.20 -3.75
C VAL A 107 11.53 3.45 -3.27
N PRO A 108 12.78 3.67 -3.72
CA PRO A 108 13.55 4.86 -3.34
C PRO A 108 12.77 6.15 -3.53
N GLY A 109 12.83 7.03 -2.53
CA GLY A 109 12.04 8.26 -2.46
C GLY A 109 10.69 8.13 -1.75
N ILE A 110 10.27 6.92 -1.35
CA ILE A 110 9.07 6.70 -0.54
C ILE A 110 9.45 5.90 0.71
N GLU A 111 9.15 6.45 1.88
CA GLU A 111 9.47 5.84 3.17
C GLU A 111 8.25 5.81 4.09
N ALA A 112 8.28 4.93 5.09
CA ALA A 112 7.23 4.85 6.10
C ALA A 112 7.31 6.03 7.09
N SER A 113 6.13 6.52 7.50
CA SER A 113 5.99 7.42 8.62
C SER A 113 5.94 6.66 9.96
N GLU A 114 5.98 7.41 11.05
CA GLU A 114 5.96 6.94 12.44
C GLU A 114 4.54 6.55 12.93
N ASP A 115 3.57 6.44 12.01
CA ASP A 115 2.24 5.92 12.29
C ASP A 115 2.34 4.49 12.82
N LYS A 116 1.91 4.28 14.06
CA LYS A 116 1.99 2.99 14.76
C LYS A 116 1.26 1.87 14.01
N MET A 117 0.16 2.18 13.33
CA MET A 117 -0.58 1.21 12.51
C MET A 117 0.20 0.85 11.26
N LEU A 118 0.81 1.84 10.58
CA LEU A 118 1.69 1.57 9.45
C LEU A 118 2.88 0.70 9.87
N GLN A 119 3.54 1.03 10.99
CA GLN A 119 4.68 0.28 11.52
C GLN A 119 4.36 -1.20 11.75
N GLY A 120 3.19 -1.52 12.31
CA GLY A 120 2.75 -2.92 12.45
C GLY A 120 2.50 -3.61 11.10
N ARG A 121 1.96 -2.87 10.12
CA ARG A 121 1.69 -3.40 8.78
C ARG A 121 2.96 -3.65 7.95
N LEU A 122 4.06 -2.95 8.22
CA LEU A 122 5.36 -3.23 7.56
C LEU A 122 5.83 -4.66 7.83
N PHE A 123 5.50 -5.20 9.01
CA PHE A 123 5.78 -6.60 9.37
C PHE A 123 4.69 -7.56 8.88
N SER A 124 3.43 -7.27 9.23
CA SER A 124 2.34 -8.24 9.17
C SER A 124 2.06 -8.83 7.78
N TYR A 125 2.19 -8.04 6.71
CA TYR A 125 1.83 -8.49 5.37
C TYR A 125 2.82 -9.52 4.83
N SER A 126 4.12 -9.24 4.89
CA SER A 126 5.13 -10.21 4.44
C SER A 126 5.11 -11.49 5.29
N ASP A 127 4.80 -11.38 6.59
CA ASP A 127 4.61 -12.53 7.46
C ASP A 127 3.44 -13.42 7.01
N THR A 128 2.24 -12.84 6.83
CA THR A 128 1.08 -13.62 6.39
C THR A 128 1.23 -14.17 4.96
N HIS A 129 1.93 -13.47 4.06
CA HIS A 129 2.19 -14.00 2.71
C HIS A 129 3.08 -15.23 2.73
N ARG A 130 4.11 -15.26 3.59
CA ARG A 130 4.97 -16.45 3.75
C ARG A 130 4.18 -17.65 4.26
N HIS A 131 3.18 -17.42 5.11
CA HIS A 131 2.27 -18.48 5.57
C HIS A 131 1.27 -18.91 4.49
N ARG A 132 0.53 -17.96 3.89
CA ARG A 132 -0.56 -18.22 2.95
C ARG A 132 -0.10 -18.75 1.58
N LEU A 133 1.04 -18.26 1.09
CA LEU A 133 1.55 -18.53 -0.26
C LEU A 133 2.92 -19.24 -0.27
N GLY A 134 3.61 -19.30 0.86
CA GLY A 134 4.93 -19.92 1.01
C GLY A 134 6.08 -18.92 1.01
N GLY A 135 7.26 -19.38 1.43
CA GLY A 135 8.46 -18.53 1.56
C GLY A 135 8.92 -17.88 0.25
N ASN A 136 8.60 -18.48 -0.89
CA ASN A 136 8.95 -18.03 -2.24
C ASN A 136 7.75 -17.39 -2.99
N TYR A 137 6.78 -16.81 -2.29
CA TYR A 137 5.56 -16.24 -2.90
C TYR A 137 5.83 -15.12 -3.92
N ASP A 138 6.99 -14.48 -3.82
CA ASP A 138 7.49 -13.45 -4.72
C ASP A 138 7.98 -14.03 -6.07
N GLN A 139 8.17 -15.35 -6.16
CA GLN A 139 8.41 -16.08 -7.42
C GLN A 139 7.12 -16.33 -8.20
N ILE A 140 5.94 -16.18 -7.59
CA ILE A 140 4.65 -16.30 -8.28
C ILE A 140 4.56 -15.19 -9.35
N PRO A 141 4.18 -15.49 -10.61
CA PRO A 141 4.28 -14.54 -11.72
C PRO A 141 3.65 -13.16 -11.49
N ILE A 142 2.52 -13.08 -10.78
CA ILE A 142 1.84 -11.81 -10.51
C ILE A 142 2.58 -10.95 -9.46
N ASN A 143 3.32 -11.57 -8.55
CA ASN A 143 4.05 -10.88 -7.47
C ASN A 143 5.48 -10.52 -7.86
N ARG A 144 5.99 -11.08 -8.96
CA ARG A 144 7.36 -10.87 -9.42
C ARG A 144 7.57 -9.44 -9.89
N SER A 145 8.61 -8.79 -9.38
CA SER A 145 9.06 -7.49 -9.90
C SER A 145 9.54 -7.64 -11.35
N ARG A 146 8.93 -6.90 -12.28
CA ARG A 146 9.24 -6.96 -13.72
C ARG A 146 10.41 -6.06 -14.12
N ASN A 147 10.57 -4.93 -13.44
CA ASN A 147 11.48 -3.85 -13.83
C ASN A 147 12.62 -3.64 -12.81
N ALA A 148 12.90 -4.63 -11.96
CA ALA A 148 14.04 -4.60 -11.05
C ALA A 148 15.01 -5.72 -11.40
N ASN A 149 16.30 -5.39 -11.45
CA ASN A 149 17.35 -6.40 -11.47
C ASN A 149 17.36 -7.07 -10.09
N ARG A 150 16.71 -8.24 -10.00
CA ARG A 150 16.63 -9.01 -8.77
C ARG A 150 18.02 -9.53 -8.42
N MET A 151 18.69 -8.83 -7.50
CA MET A 151 20.04 -9.13 -7.03
C MET A 151 20.06 -9.53 -5.55
N ASP A 152 19.00 -10.18 -5.06
CA ASP A 152 18.92 -10.72 -3.68
C ASP A 152 19.52 -12.13 -3.60
N TYR A 153 20.73 -12.30 -4.14
CA TYR A 153 21.41 -13.60 -4.15
C TYR A 153 21.87 -14.05 -2.74
N SER A 154 21.51 -13.38 -1.65
CA SER A 154 21.66 -13.95 -0.30
C SER A 154 20.46 -14.81 0.10
N ASN A 155 19.30 -14.63 -0.55
CA ASN A 155 18.13 -15.48 -0.34
C ASN A 155 18.28 -16.75 -1.20
N ARG A 156 18.20 -17.92 -0.56
CA ARG A 156 18.32 -19.24 -1.20
C ARG A 156 17.24 -20.18 -0.70
N ASP A 157 16.99 -21.20 -1.52
CA ASP A 157 16.22 -22.40 -1.19
C ASP A 157 14.74 -22.09 -0.91
N GLY A 158 14.15 -22.75 0.09
CA GLY A 158 12.73 -22.63 0.45
C GLY A 158 11.80 -23.49 -0.40
N PHE A 159 10.62 -23.78 0.15
CA PHE A 159 9.59 -24.56 -0.53
C PHE A 159 9.19 -23.89 -1.86
N MET A 160 9.02 -24.70 -2.91
CA MET A 160 8.66 -24.25 -4.26
C MET A 160 9.60 -23.18 -4.85
N SER A 161 10.91 -23.32 -4.63
CA SER A 161 11.91 -22.53 -5.37
C SER A 161 12.02 -23.05 -6.80
N VAL A 162 11.61 -22.24 -7.79
CA VAL A 162 11.42 -22.68 -9.19
C VAL A 162 12.18 -21.85 -10.23
N MET A 163 12.83 -20.75 -9.82
CA MET A 163 13.59 -19.88 -10.73
C MET A 163 15.09 -20.19 -10.79
N GLY A 164 15.50 -21.43 -10.48
CA GLY A 164 16.91 -21.86 -10.54
C GLY A 164 17.79 -21.39 -9.38
N ASN A 165 17.22 -20.72 -8.37
CA ASN A 165 17.86 -20.43 -7.07
C ASN A 165 19.26 -19.79 -7.17
N TYR A 166 19.45 -18.91 -8.15
CA TYR A 166 20.71 -18.21 -8.45
C TYR A 166 21.93 -19.11 -8.76
N GLY A 167 21.74 -20.40 -9.05
CA GLY A 167 22.82 -21.29 -9.47
C GLY A 167 24.07 -21.22 -8.58
N GLY A 168 25.23 -21.01 -9.20
CA GLY A 168 26.53 -20.99 -8.53
C GLY A 168 26.97 -19.64 -7.94
N TYR A 169 26.10 -18.63 -7.88
CA TYR A 169 26.46 -17.37 -7.23
C TYR A 169 26.75 -17.59 -5.73
N PRO A 170 27.79 -16.94 -5.16
CA PRO A 170 28.03 -16.96 -3.71
C PRO A 170 26.74 -16.66 -2.94
N ASN A 171 26.51 -17.29 -1.80
CA ASN A 171 25.29 -17.12 -1.00
C ASN A 171 25.50 -16.23 0.25
N TYR A 172 26.59 -15.47 0.29
CA TYR A 172 26.98 -14.63 1.44
C TYR A 172 27.56 -13.29 0.99
N GLU A 173 27.51 -12.30 1.88
CA GLU A 173 28.09 -10.96 1.73
C GLU A 173 28.70 -10.56 3.09
N PRO A 174 29.89 -9.90 3.13
CA PRO A 174 30.73 -9.53 2.00
C PRO A 174 31.44 -10.73 1.37
N ASN A 175 31.71 -10.67 0.06
CA ASN A 175 32.46 -11.67 -0.70
C ASN A 175 33.40 -11.03 -1.73
N SER A 176 34.37 -11.80 -2.22
CA SER A 176 35.42 -11.33 -3.13
C SER A 176 35.13 -11.57 -4.63
N VAL A 177 33.94 -12.07 -4.99
CA VAL A 177 33.59 -12.39 -6.38
C VAL A 177 33.13 -11.13 -7.10
N ALA A 178 33.71 -10.84 -8.27
CA ALA A 178 33.33 -9.67 -9.06
C ALA A 178 31.90 -9.81 -9.61
N GLY A 179 31.18 -8.69 -9.71
CA GLY A 179 29.82 -8.65 -10.26
C GLY A 179 28.72 -9.14 -9.31
N THR A 180 29.05 -9.54 -8.09
CA THR A 180 28.05 -9.77 -7.04
C THR A 180 27.54 -8.42 -6.52
N ALA A 181 26.23 -8.30 -6.30
CA ALA A 181 25.67 -7.06 -5.77
C ALA A 181 26.17 -6.78 -4.35
N LYS A 182 26.36 -5.50 -4.06
CA LYS A 182 26.84 -5.00 -2.77
C LYS A 182 25.80 -4.04 -2.22
N GLU A 183 25.90 -3.74 -0.93
CA GLU A 183 25.12 -2.65 -0.36
C GLU A 183 25.37 -1.36 -1.15
N ASP A 184 24.29 -0.75 -1.62
CA ASP A 184 24.32 0.50 -2.37
C ASP A 184 23.75 1.62 -1.51
N GLN A 185 24.65 2.50 -1.06
CA GLN A 185 24.33 3.62 -0.19
C GLN A 185 23.38 4.65 -0.86
N SER A 186 23.20 4.61 -2.19
CA SER A 186 22.21 5.44 -2.87
C SER A 186 20.75 5.05 -2.54
N TYR A 187 20.55 3.85 -1.99
CA TYR A 187 19.25 3.33 -1.54
C TYR A 187 19.05 3.47 -0.02
N ALA A 188 19.98 4.13 0.69
CA ALA A 188 19.88 4.32 2.14
C ALA A 188 18.63 5.13 2.52
N GLN A 189 17.99 4.74 3.62
CA GLN A 189 16.83 5.46 4.16
C GLN A 189 17.20 6.85 4.69
N SER A 190 16.22 7.75 4.70
CA SER A 190 16.36 9.09 5.26
C SER A 190 16.76 9.03 6.74
N LYS A 191 17.67 9.92 7.13
CA LYS A 191 18.08 10.08 8.53
C LYS A 191 17.06 10.99 9.23
N LYS A 192 16.47 10.51 10.32
CA LYS A 192 15.51 11.26 11.13
C LYS A 192 16.05 11.50 12.53
N PHE A 193 15.76 12.68 13.09
CA PHE A 193 16.05 12.96 14.49
C PHE A 193 14.98 12.32 15.38
N ILE A 194 15.40 11.56 16.39
CA ILE A 194 14.52 10.88 17.34
C ILE A 194 14.90 11.31 18.76
N ASN A 195 13.90 11.62 19.59
CA ASN A 195 14.07 12.00 20.99
C ASN A 195 13.03 11.30 21.87
N GLY A 196 13.42 10.89 23.07
CA GLY A 196 12.55 10.22 24.05
C GLY A 196 13.17 8.96 24.65
N VAL A 197 12.41 8.30 25.53
CA VAL A 197 12.77 7.02 26.12
C VAL A 197 12.00 5.91 25.38
N THR A 198 12.53 4.69 25.35
CA THR A 198 11.82 3.56 24.76
C THR A 198 10.72 3.08 25.71
N GLY A 199 9.51 2.84 25.19
CA GLY A 199 8.38 2.44 26.02
C GLY A 199 7.07 2.27 25.25
N ARG A 200 6.03 1.79 25.95
CA ARG A 200 4.66 1.69 25.42
C ARG A 200 3.87 2.93 25.81
N TYR A 201 3.81 3.89 24.89
CA TYR A 201 3.12 5.16 25.13
C TYR A 201 1.67 5.11 24.68
N GLN A 202 0.78 5.58 25.54
CA GLN A 202 -0.54 6.03 25.12
C GLN A 202 -0.40 7.25 24.19
N PRO A 203 -1.33 7.49 23.26
CA PRO A 203 -1.36 8.74 22.50
C PRO A 203 -1.33 9.93 23.46
N ASN A 204 -0.34 10.81 23.30
CA ASN A 204 -0.12 11.98 24.15
C ASN A 204 -0.54 13.30 23.47
N HIS A 205 -0.83 13.24 22.18
CA HIS A 205 -1.41 14.37 21.46
C HIS A 205 -2.88 14.49 21.88
N PRO A 206 -3.41 15.68 22.21
CA PRO A 206 -4.81 15.90 22.60
C PRO A 206 -5.79 15.72 21.43
N ASN A 207 -5.59 14.67 20.63
CA ASN A 207 -6.44 14.25 19.53
C ASN A 207 -7.88 14.12 20.05
N ASP A 208 -8.68 15.15 19.81
CA ASP A 208 -10.11 15.11 20.10
C ASP A 208 -10.73 14.09 19.13
N ASP A 209 -11.13 12.95 19.69
CA ASP A 209 -11.72 11.82 18.96
C ASP A 209 -13.07 12.18 18.32
N TYR A 210 -13.72 13.23 18.81
CA TYR A 210 -15.06 13.64 18.37
C TYR A 210 -15.03 14.82 17.40
N PHE A 211 -13.97 15.63 17.42
CA PHE A 211 -13.90 16.84 16.61
C PHE A 211 -14.10 16.55 15.13
N GLN A 212 -13.26 15.68 14.54
CA GLN A 212 -13.32 15.41 13.10
C GLN A 212 -14.57 14.61 12.71
N ALA A 213 -15.05 13.72 13.57
CA ALA A 213 -16.33 13.03 13.37
C ALA A 213 -17.51 14.01 13.34
N GLY A 214 -17.52 14.98 14.25
CA GLY A 214 -18.50 16.05 14.28
C GLY A 214 -18.40 16.96 13.05
N GLU A 215 -17.20 17.26 12.57
CA GLU A 215 -16.99 18.05 11.35
C GLU A 215 -17.49 17.32 10.10
N LEU A 216 -17.29 16.00 10.01
CA LEU A 216 -17.86 15.18 8.94
C LEU A 216 -19.39 15.31 8.92
N TYR A 217 -20.05 15.11 10.07
CA TYR A 217 -21.51 15.22 10.16
C TYR A 217 -21.99 16.63 9.80
N ARG A 218 -21.46 17.66 10.48
CA ARG A 218 -21.94 19.04 10.35
C ARG A 218 -21.65 19.69 8.99
N LYS A 219 -20.50 19.39 8.38
CA LYS A 219 -20.02 20.14 7.20
C LYS A 219 -20.02 19.34 5.90
N VAL A 220 -20.03 18.02 5.98
CA VAL A 220 -19.95 17.14 4.81
C VAL A 220 -21.27 16.43 4.52
N GLN A 221 -21.96 15.92 5.56
CA GLN A 221 -23.17 15.10 5.37
C GLN A 221 -24.49 15.89 5.36
N ILE A 222 -24.58 17.05 6.03
CA ILE A 222 -25.80 17.87 6.12
C ILE A 222 -25.94 18.86 4.95
N LYS A 223 -25.16 18.71 3.88
CA LYS A 223 -25.26 19.56 2.68
C LYS A 223 -26.23 19.00 1.65
#